data_AF-A0A661VMY9-F1
#
_entry.id   AF-A0A661VMY9-F1
#
_cell.length_a   1.000
_cell.length_b   1.000
_cell.length_c   1.000
_cell.angle_alpha   90.00
_cell.angle_beta   90.00
_cell.angle_gamma   90.00
#
_symmetry.space_group_name_H-M   'P 1'
#
loop_
_entity.id
_entity.type
_entity.pdbx_description
1 polymer ?
#
loop_
_entity_poly.entity_id
_entity_poly.type
_entity_poly.pdbx_seq_one_letter_code
_entity_poly.pdbx_strand_id
1 'polypeptide(L)' 'MVSSFGQLYVKTGEVEKQIGRDLNLALKLRNEARYKPGALLRRENAVELLSLARRLLEFVEEKTGSGGNP' A
#
# COMPACT_ATOMS: atom_id res chain seq x y z
N MET A 1 -10.85 -2.45 -6.98
CA MET A 1 -9.42 -2.74 -6.74
C MET A 1 -9.11 -2.95 -5.27
N VAL A 2 -9.28 -1.95 -4.37
CA VAL A 2 -9.02 -2.16 -2.91
C VAL A 2 -9.95 -3.16 -2.25
N SER A 3 -11.23 -3.17 -2.64
CA SER A 3 -12.21 -4.11 -2.10
C SER A 3 -11.77 -5.56 -2.30
N SER A 4 -11.37 -5.91 -3.52
CA SER A 4 -10.85 -7.24 -3.85
C SER A 4 -9.56 -7.56 -3.09
N PHE A 5 -8.62 -6.63 -2.98
CA PHE A 5 -7.40 -6.81 -2.19
C PHE A 5 -7.72 -7.15 -0.71
N GLY A 6 -8.63 -6.39 -0.11
CA GLY A 6 -9.06 -6.64 1.27
C GLY A 6 -9.71 -8.01 1.47
N GLN A 7 -10.52 -8.47 0.52
CA GLN A 7 -11.14 -9.80 0.61
C GLN A 7 -10.12 -10.92 0.42
N LEU A 8 -9.21 -10.79 -0.57
CA LEU A 8 -8.32 -11.86 -0.99
C LEU A 8 -7.09 -12.02 -0.10
N TYR A 9 -6.57 -10.93 0.46
CA TYR A 9 -5.28 -10.95 1.16
C TYR A 9 -5.36 -10.51 2.62
N VAL A 10 -6.19 -9.51 2.94
CA VAL A 10 -6.27 -9.02 4.33
C VAL A 10 -7.18 -9.90 5.19
N LYS A 11 -8.35 -10.28 4.67
CA LYS A 11 -9.30 -11.11 5.42
C LYS A 11 -8.86 -12.56 5.57
N THR A 12 -8.08 -13.06 4.61
CA THR A 12 -7.48 -14.40 4.63
C THR A 12 -6.24 -14.48 5.52
N GLY A 13 -5.73 -13.33 5.98
CA GLY A 13 -4.54 -13.25 6.83
C GLY A 13 -3.22 -13.36 6.08
N GLU A 14 -3.23 -13.42 4.74
CA GLU A 14 -2.01 -13.41 3.93
C GLU A 14 -1.24 -12.09 4.01
N VAL A 15 -1.94 -11.00 4.31
CA VAL A 15 -1.37 -9.66 4.51
C VAL A 15 -1.88 -9.08 5.82
N GLU A 16 -0.98 -8.43 6.57
CA GLU A 16 -1.34 -7.74 7.81
C GLU A 16 -2.46 -6.72 7.63
N LYS A 17 -3.39 -6.65 8.60
CA LYS A 17 -4.48 -5.67 8.59
C LYS A 17 -4.00 -4.22 8.46
N GLN A 18 -2.81 -3.91 9.00
CA GLN A 18 -2.26 -2.56 8.93
C GLN A 18 -1.91 -2.16 7.50
N ILE A 19 -1.35 -3.07 6.68
CA ILE A 19 -1.07 -2.82 5.26
C ILE A 19 -2.36 -2.46 4.50
N GLY A 20 -3.47 -3.14 4.80
CA GLY A 20 -4.78 -2.83 4.20
C GLY A 20 -5.32 -1.44 4.59
N ARG A 21 -5.04 -0.97 5.81
CA ARG A 21 -5.41 0.38 6.26
C ARG A 21 -4.53 1.43 5.61
N ASP A 22 -3.22 1.20 5.59
CA ASP A 22 -2.22 2.09 5.00
C ASP A 22 -2.51 2.26 3.50
N LEU A 23 -2.89 1.20 2.78
CA LEU A 23 -3.28 1.27 1.37
C LEU A 23 -4.53 2.13 1.14
N ASN A 24 -5.54 2.03 2.02
CA ASN A 24 -6.70 2.91 1.93
C ASN A 24 -6.31 4.38 2.14
N LEU A 25 -5.45 4.66 3.13
CA LEU A 25 -4.96 6.01 3.40
C LEU A 25 -4.15 6.55 2.22
N ALA A 26 -3.24 5.75 1.66
CA ALA A 26 -2.45 6.08 0.48
C ALA A 26 -3.31 6.49 -0.72
N LEU A 27 -4.41 5.77 -0.97
CA LEU A 27 -5.32 6.08 -2.06
C LEU A 27 -6.14 7.35 -1.80
N LYS A 28 -6.52 7.61 -0.55
CA LYS A 28 -7.13 8.87 -0.16
C LYS A 28 -6.17 10.04 -0.39
N LEU A 29 -4.94 9.93 0.10
CA LEU A 29 -3.88 10.95 -0.09
C LEU A 29 -3.63 11.21 -1.58
N ARG A 30 -3.55 10.16 -2.41
CA ARG A 30 -3.39 10.30 -3.86
C ARG A 30 -4.57 11.05 -4.49
N ASN A 31 -5.80 10.75 -4.07
CA ASN A 31 -6.98 11.47 -4.58
C ASN A 31 -6.97 12.94 -4.14
N GLU A 32 -6.57 13.23 -2.91
CA GLU A 32 -6.43 14.61 -2.42
C GLU A 32 -5.37 15.38 -3.21
N ALA A 33 -4.21 14.77 -3.43
CA ALA A 33 -3.14 15.35 -4.23
C ALA A 33 -3.57 15.68 -5.67
N ARG A 34 -4.44 14.84 -6.25
CA ARG A 34 -4.89 14.99 -7.63
C ARG A 34 -6.02 16.01 -7.80
N TYR A 35 -6.91 16.13 -6.81
CA TYR A 35 -8.19 16.81 -6.99
C TYR A 35 -8.46 17.95 -6.01
N LYS A 36 -7.66 18.12 -4.95
CA LYS A 36 -7.84 19.19 -3.96
C LYS A 36 -6.68 20.19 -4.04
N PRO A 37 -6.87 21.37 -4.67
CA PRO A 37 -5.83 22.40 -4.80
C PRO A 37 -5.23 22.87 -3.47
N GLY A 38 -5.94 22.74 -2.35
CA GLY A 38 -5.48 23.10 -1.00
C GLY A 38 -5.10 21.91 -0.11
N ALA A 39 -4.88 20.72 -0.68
CA ALA A 39 -4.44 19.57 0.11
C ALA A 39 -3.06 19.83 0.74
N LEU A 40 -2.96 19.67 2.06
CA LEU A 40 -1.69 19.76 2.76
C LEU A 40 -0.96 18.40 2.69
N LEU A 41 -0.18 18.21 1.63
CA LEU A 41 0.68 17.04 1.47
C LEU A 41 2.04 17.32 2.13
N ARG A 42 2.40 16.52 3.13
CA ARG A 42 3.67 16.67 3.83
C ARG A 42 4.69 15.62 3.38
N ARG A 43 5.97 15.88 3.67
CA ARG A 43 7.06 14.94 3.36
C ARG A 43 6.84 13.57 4.01
N GLU A 44 6.31 13.56 5.22
CA GLU A 44 6.04 12.35 5.99
C GLU A 44 5.04 11.46 5.24
N ASN A 45 4.02 12.05 4.60
CA ASN A 45 3.06 11.31 3.80
C ASN A 45 3.74 10.59 2.62
N ALA A 46 4.71 11.23 1.97
CA ALA A 46 5.46 10.61 0.89
C ALA A 46 6.35 9.46 1.38
N VAL A 47 7.01 9.63 2.53
CA VAL A 47 7.87 8.60 3.14
C VAL A 47 7.04 7.37 3.54
N GLU A 48 5.89 7.58 4.18
CA GLU A 48 4.96 6.50 4.53
C GLU A 48 4.45 5.76 3.29
N LEU A 49 4.13 6.49 2.22
CA LEU A 49 3.67 5.90 0.96
C LEU A 49 4.75 5.02 0.31
N LEU A 50 6.00 5.48 0.31
CA LEU A 50 7.15 4.72 -0.22
C LEU A 50 7.42 3.48 0.63
N SER A 51 7.33 3.59 1.95
CA SER A 51 7.47 2.46 2.86
C SER A 51 6.38 1.41 2.61
N LEU A 52 5.12 1.82 2.41
CA LEU A 52 4.03 0.92 2.06
C LEU A 52 4.27 0.23 0.72
N ALA A 53 4.71 0.98 -0.30
CA ALA A 53 5.01 0.43 -1.61
C ALA A 53 6.08 -0.67 -1.53
N ARG A 54 7.13 -0.45 -0.73
CA ARG A 54 8.20 -1.43 -0.51
C ARG A 54 7.66 -2.73 0.10
N ARG A 55 6.86 -2.63 1.18
CA ARG A 55 6.24 -3.79 1.84
C ARG A 55 5.35 -4.59 0.89
N LEU A 56 4.60 -3.91 0.02
CA LEU A 56 3.74 -4.57 -0.97
C LEU A 56 4.55 -5.29 -2.05
N LEU A 57 5.69 -4.72 -2.47
CA LEU A 57 6.60 -5.37 -3.42
C LEU A 57 7.26 -6.60 -2.79
N GLU A 58 7.76 -6.48 -1.56
CA GLU A 58 8.33 -7.60 -0.80
C GLU A 58 7.32 -8.76 -0.69
N PHE A 59 6.06 -8.47 -0.36
CA PHE A 59 5.00 -9.49 -0.33
C PHE A 59 4.79 -10.19 -1.69
N VAL A 60 4.84 -9.43 -2.79
CA VAL A 60 4.68 -10.00 -4.14
C VAL A 60 5.91 -10.83 -4.53
N GLU A 61 7.11 -10.38 -4.21
CA GLU A 61 8.36 -11.11 -4.45
C GLU A 61 8.37 -12.45 -3.71
N GLU A 62 7.99 -12.44 -2.42
CA GLU A 62 7.84 -13.65 -1.61
C GLU A 62 6.81 -14.62 -2.21
N LYS A 63 5.67 -14.11 -2.68
CA LYS A 63 4.61 -14.93 -3.28
C LYS A 63 4.96 -15.48 -4.67
N THR A 64 5.72 -14.74 -5.45
CA THR A 64 6.04 -15.11 -6.85
C THR A 64 7.32 -15.91 -6.97
N GLY A 65 8.10 -16.07 -5.88
CA GLY A 65 9.39 -16.75 -5.92
C GLY A 65 10.45 -16.00 -6.73
N SER A 66 10.22 -14.71 -7.03
CA SER A 66 11.15 -13.85 -7.76
C SER A 66 12.31 -13.33 -6.89
N GLY A 67 12.39 -13.79 -5.64
CA GLY A 67 13.61 -13.67 -4.85
C GLY A 67 14.70 -14.51 -5.51
N GLY A 68 15.62 -13.84 -6.22
CA GLY A 68 16.82 -14.46 -6.73
C GLY A 68 17.51 -15.29 -5.64
N ASN A 69 17.78 -16.54 -5.95
CA ASN A 69 18.66 -17.42 -5.21
C ASN A 69 20.04 -17.39 -5.90
N PRO A 70 21.13 -17.58 -5.15
CA PRO A 70 21.82 -16.62 -4.27
C PRO A 70 22.64 -15.54 -5.02
#